data_AF-A0A3A6FI46-F1
#
_entry.id   AF-A0A3A6FI46-F1
#
_cell.length_a   1.000
_cell.length_b   1.000
_cell.length_c   1.000
_cell.angle_alpha   90.00
_cell.angle_beta   90.00
_cell.angle_gamma   90.00
#
_symmetry.space_group_name_H-M   'P 1'
#
loop_
_entity.id
_entity.type
_entity.pdbx_description
1 polymer ?
#
loop_
_entity_poly.entity_id
_entity_poly.type
_entity_poly.pdbx_seq_one_letter_code
_entity_poly.pdbx_strand_id
1 'polypeptide(L)'
;MKLKIKDPGSAITHFIGCIMAILAALPLLWKAAREPDYIHIIAMSIFILSMILLYAASTIYHTVNSTEKVNRRLRKLDHMMIFILIAGSYTPVCLIVLKGKTGLLLCAAVWITAIIGIIVKACWITCPKWFSSVIYIGMGWLCVFAFVPIVHSLSPAGFGWLLAGGIIYTVGGIIYALKLPIFNSHHKNFGSHEIFHLFVMGGSVCHFIVMYFFVMPMPA
;
A
#
# COMPACT_ATOMS: atom_id res chain seq x y z
N MET A 1 -24.76 19.71 15.02
CA MET A 1 -23.33 19.46 15.26
C MET A 1 -22.60 19.50 13.92
N LYS A 2 -21.82 20.56 13.61
CA LYS A 2 -21.03 20.58 12.36
C LYS A 2 -19.81 19.67 12.55
N LEU A 3 -19.73 18.57 11.81
CA LEU A 3 -18.55 17.70 11.77
C LEU A 3 -17.36 18.54 11.26
N LYS A 4 -16.41 18.85 12.14
CA LYS A 4 -15.18 19.54 11.77
C LYS A 4 -14.14 18.50 11.39
N ILE A 5 -14.00 18.26 10.09
CA ILE A 5 -13.00 17.36 9.52
C ILE A 5 -11.61 17.85 9.91
N LYS A 6 -10.76 16.93 10.40
CA LYS A 6 -9.43 17.25 10.89
C LYS A 6 -8.49 17.70 9.76
N ASP A 7 -8.37 16.87 8.72
CA ASP A 7 -7.50 17.12 7.57
C ASP A 7 -8.28 16.85 6.25
N PRO A 8 -9.00 17.86 5.70
CA PRO A 8 -9.97 17.64 4.62
C PRO A 8 -9.39 17.04 3.33
N GLY A 9 -8.26 17.54 2.85
CA GLY A 9 -7.64 17.04 1.62
C GLY A 9 -7.25 15.56 1.73
N SER A 10 -6.61 15.21 2.84
CA SER A 10 -6.20 13.84 3.14
C SER A 10 -7.37 12.88 3.36
N ALA A 11 -8.43 13.34 4.02
CA ALA A 11 -9.64 12.55 4.22
C ALA A 11 -10.36 12.25 2.90
N ILE A 12 -10.51 13.26 2.03
CA ILE A 12 -11.21 13.11 0.74
C ILE A 12 -10.44 12.19 -0.21
N THR A 13 -9.14 12.38 -0.37
CA THR A 13 -8.33 11.56 -1.29
C THR A 13 -8.40 10.09 -0.93
N HIS A 14 -8.13 9.74 0.32
CA HIS A 14 -8.18 8.34 0.76
C HIS A 14 -9.60 7.79 0.91
N PHE A 15 -10.63 8.62 1.11
CA PHE A 15 -12.01 8.15 1.04
C PHE A 15 -12.36 7.71 -0.38
N ILE A 16 -11.99 8.51 -1.39
CA ILE A 16 -12.12 8.14 -2.81
C ILE A 16 -11.36 6.83 -3.07
N GLY A 17 -10.11 6.74 -2.60
CA GLY A 17 -9.31 5.51 -2.69
C GLY A 17 -9.99 4.30 -2.05
N CYS A 18 -10.64 4.46 -0.89
CA CYS A 18 -11.37 3.41 -0.20
C CYS A 18 -12.55 2.90 -1.04
N ILE A 19 -13.39 3.81 -1.56
CA ILE A 19 -14.52 3.45 -2.42
C ILE A 19 -14.03 2.76 -3.70
N MET A 20 -13.00 3.30 -4.35
CA MET A 20 -12.40 2.67 -5.52
C MET A 20 -11.88 1.26 -5.21
N ALA A 21 -11.21 1.06 -4.08
CA ALA A 21 -10.71 -0.26 -3.66
C ALA A 21 -11.83 -1.26 -3.39
N ILE A 22 -12.92 -0.83 -2.75
CA ILE A 22 -14.11 -1.67 -2.50
C ILE A 22 -14.76 -2.08 -3.83
N LEU A 23 -14.96 -1.12 -4.74
CA LEU A 23 -15.54 -1.41 -6.06
C LEU A 23 -14.63 -2.32 -6.90
N ALA A 24 -13.32 -2.13 -6.82
CA ALA A 24 -12.31 -2.93 -7.51
C ALA A 24 -12.18 -4.36 -6.93
N ALA A 25 -12.57 -4.57 -5.68
CA ALA A 25 -12.57 -5.89 -5.05
C ALA A 25 -13.49 -6.88 -5.75
N LEU A 26 -14.69 -6.44 -6.14
CA LEU A 26 -15.69 -7.31 -6.75
C LEU A 26 -15.20 -8.00 -8.03
N PRO A 27 -14.76 -7.29 -9.09
CA PRO A 27 -14.30 -7.95 -10.30
C PRO A 27 -13.02 -8.77 -10.06
N LEU A 28 -12.11 -8.31 -9.19
CA LEU A 28 -10.87 -9.03 -8.90
C LEU A 28 -11.13 -10.37 -8.21
N LEU A 29 -11.92 -10.36 -7.13
CA LEU A 29 -12.24 -11.57 -6.37
C LEU A 29 -13.17 -12.50 -7.15
N TRP A 30 -14.07 -11.96 -7.97
CA TRP A 30 -14.87 -12.76 -8.89
C TRP A 30 -13.99 -13.54 -9.87
N LYS A 31 -12.98 -12.88 -10.47
CA LYS A 31 -12.03 -13.55 -11.37
C LYS A 31 -11.23 -14.60 -10.61
N ALA A 32 -10.74 -14.26 -9.42
CA ALA A 32 -9.94 -15.16 -8.59
C ALA A 32 -10.71 -16.41 -8.11
N ALA A 33 -12.01 -16.28 -7.86
CA ALA A 33 -12.87 -17.40 -7.46
C ALA A 33 -13.20 -18.39 -8.60
N ARG A 34 -12.88 -18.04 -9.85
CA ARG A 34 -13.07 -18.92 -11.02
C ARG A 34 -11.83 -19.75 -11.35
N GLU A 35 -10.69 -19.42 -10.76
CA GLU A 35 -9.48 -20.21 -10.92
C GLU A 35 -9.63 -21.55 -10.16
N PRO A 36 -9.02 -22.63 -10.67
CA PRO A 36 -9.20 -23.96 -10.10
C PRO A 36 -8.51 -24.14 -8.75
N ASP A 37 -7.53 -23.30 -8.41
CA ASP A 37 -6.78 -23.35 -7.16
C ASP A 37 -7.21 -22.27 -6.16
N TYR A 38 -6.98 -22.56 -4.87
CA TYR A 38 -7.28 -21.63 -3.78
C TYR A 38 -6.22 -20.53 -3.61
N ILE A 39 -5.05 -20.63 -4.25
CA ILE A 39 -3.95 -19.68 -4.05
C ILE A 39 -4.32 -18.32 -4.67
N HIS A 40 -4.93 -18.32 -5.85
CA HIS A 40 -5.41 -17.10 -6.51
C HIS A 40 -6.36 -16.30 -5.61
N ILE A 41 -7.42 -16.94 -5.10
CA ILE A 41 -8.40 -16.24 -4.26
C ILE A 41 -7.79 -15.77 -2.94
N ILE A 42 -6.93 -16.56 -2.29
CA ILE A 42 -6.27 -16.17 -1.03
C ILE A 42 -5.34 -14.98 -1.26
N ALA A 43 -4.47 -15.06 -2.27
CA ALA A 43 -3.47 -14.03 -2.51
C ALA A 43 -4.13 -12.69 -2.92
N MET A 44 -5.13 -12.74 -3.81
CA MET A 44 -5.86 -11.54 -4.23
C MET A 44 -6.72 -10.96 -3.11
N SER A 45 -7.30 -11.80 -2.24
CA SER A 45 -8.02 -11.34 -1.04
C SER A 45 -7.09 -10.58 -0.11
N ILE A 46 -5.89 -11.11 0.15
CA ILE A 46 -4.89 -10.45 1.00
C ILE A 46 -4.50 -9.09 0.40
N PHE A 47 -4.25 -9.03 -0.92
CA PHE A 47 -3.93 -7.77 -1.60
C PHE A 47 -5.08 -6.76 -1.48
N ILE A 48 -6.29 -7.09 -1.92
CA ILE A 48 -7.38 -6.11 -1.97
C ILE A 48 -7.84 -5.69 -0.57
N LEU A 49 -7.88 -6.61 0.40
CA LEU A 49 -8.23 -6.28 1.77
C LEU A 49 -7.19 -5.35 2.40
N SER A 50 -5.90 -5.57 2.15
CA SER A 50 -4.84 -4.67 2.64
C SER A 50 -5.03 -3.24 2.14
N MET A 51 -5.44 -3.10 0.87
CA MET A 51 -5.70 -1.81 0.23
C MET A 51 -6.94 -1.12 0.81
N ILE A 52 -8.05 -1.84 0.94
CA ILE A 52 -9.28 -1.32 1.57
C ILE A 52 -8.98 -0.86 3.00
N LEU A 53 -8.30 -1.70 3.79
CA LEU A 53 -8.00 -1.41 5.19
C LEU A 53 -7.08 -0.19 5.34
N LEU A 54 -6.09 0.00 4.46
CA LEU A 54 -5.26 1.21 4.46
C LEU A 54 -6.10 2.46 4.22
N TYR A 55 -6.86 2.48 3.14
CA TYR A 55 -7.65 3.66 2.78
C TYR A 55 -8.74 3.95 3.80
N ALA A 56 -9.37 2.92 4.36
CA ALA A 56 -10.34 3.07 5.45
C ALA A 56 -9.67 3.65 6.71
N ALA A 57 -8.56 3.07 7.17
CA ALA A 57 -7.85 3.56 8.36
C ALA A 57 -7.42 5.02 8.22
N SER A 58 -6.90 5.36 7.04
CA SER A 58 -6.45 6.72 6.75
C SER A 58 -7.58 7.73 6.67
N THR A 59 -8.68 7.36 6.00
CA THR A 59 -9.90 8.18 5.95
C THR A 59 -10.42 8.46 7.36
N ILE A 60 -10.52 7.44 8.20
CA ILE A 60 -11.00 7.57 9.57
C ILE A 60 -10.08 8.49 10.37
N TYR A 61 -8.75 8.30 10.26
CA TYR A 61 -7.78 9.11 11.00
C TYR A 61 -7.81 10.61 10.62
N HIS A 62 -8.00 10.93 9.34
CA HIS A 62 -8.05 12.31 8.85
C HIS A 62 -9.45 12.94 8.95
N THR A 63 -10.49 12.14 9.16
CA THR A 63 -11.86 12.63 9.39
C THR A 63 -12.12 12.91 10.86
N VAL A 64 -11.78 11.96 11.74
CA VAL A 64 -12.13 12.00 13.16
C VAL A 64 -11.21 12.97 13.90
N ASN A 65 -11.82 13.99 14.52
CA ASN A 65 -11.15 14.87 15.46
C ASN A 65 -11.69 14.59 16.88
N SER A 66 -11.01 13.71 17.63
CA SER A 66 -11.42 13.29 18.97
C SER A 66 -10.35 13.62 20.02
N THR A 67 -10.42 12.99 21.19
CA THR A 67 -9.40 13.11 22.24
C THR A 67 -8.02 12.72 21.75
N GLU A 68 -6.96 13.26 22.37
CA GLU A 68 -5.56 12.95 22.03
C GLU A 68 -5.28 11.44 22.03
N LYS A 69 -5.86 10.70 22.99
CA LYS A 69 -5.73 9.25 23.07
C LYS A 69 -6.30 8.53 21.85
N VAL A 70 -7.47 8.95 21.37
CA VAL A 70 -8.13 8.37 20.18
C VAL A 70 -7.36 8.74 18.92
N ASN A 71 -7.01 10.01 18.74
CA ASN A 71 -6.24 10.49 17.58
C ASN A 71 -4.88 9.79 17.48
N ARG A 72 -4.21 9.54 18.62
CA ARG A 72 -2.95 8.80 18.65
C ARG A 72 -3.11 7.32 18.25
N ARG A 73 -4.20 6.67 18.64
CA ARG A 73 -4.49 5.28 18.23
C ARG A 73 -4.80 5.20 16.73
N LEU A 74 -5.62 6.10 16.22
CA LEU A 74 -5.95 6.18 14.79
C LEU A 74 -4.69 6.46 13.95
N ARG A 75 -3.81 7.36 14.41
CA ARG A 75 -2.52 7.63 13.75
C ARG A 75 -1.64 6.37 13.69
N LYS A 76 -1.59 5.59 14.77
CA LYS A 76 -0.85 4.32 14.78
C LYS A 76 -1.44 3.36 13.76
N LEU A 77 -2.76 3.18 13.76
CA LEU A 77 -3.45 2.30 12.82
C LEU A 77 -3.16 2.68 11.37
N ASP A 78 -3.34 3.95 11.02
CA ASP A 78 -3.06 4.51 9.69
C ASP A 78 -1.63 4.19 9.22
N HIS A 79 -0.62 4.48 10.05
CA HIS A 79 0.78 4.21 9.71
C HIS A 79 1.13 2.72 9.66
N MET A 80 0.47 1.88 10.48
CA MET A 80 0.68 0.43 10.48
C MET A 80 0.12 -0.21 9.20
N MET A 81 -1.00 0.32 8.69
CA MET A 81 -1.63 -0.20 7.48
C MET A 81 -0.77 -0.03 6.22
N ILE A 82 0.19 0.90 6.20
CA ILE A 82 1.14 1.03 5.10
C ILE A 82 1.99 -0.25 4.97
N PHE A 83 2.47 -0.80 6.10
CA PHE A 83 3.20 -2.08 6.08
C PHE A 83 2.34 -3.24 5.58
N ILE A 84 1.08 -3.27 6.01
CA ILE A 84 0.13 -4.30 5.58
C ILE A 84 -0.16 -4.19 4.07
N LEU A 85 -0.32 -2.98 3.52
CA LEU A 85 -0.48 -2.80 2.07
C LEU A 85 0.77 -3.26 1.30
N ILE A 86 1.97 -2.89 1.74
CA ILE A 86 3.20 -3.34 1.07
C ILE A 86 3.26 -4.86 1.08
N ALA A 87 3.06 -5.51 2.24
CA ALA A 87 3.05 -6.96 2.33
C ALA A 87 1.95 -7.61 1.48
N GLY A 88 0.74 -7.06 1.52
CA GLY A 88 -0.39 -7.53 0.74
C GLY A 88 -0.17 -7.42 -0.76
N SER A 89 0.51 -6.37 -1.23
CA SER A 89 0.88 -6.20 -2.65
C SER A 89 1.91 -7.21 -3.15
N TYR A 90 2.75 -7.73 -2.25
CA TYR A 90 3.74 -8.76 -2.57
C TYR A 90 3.11 -10.15 -2.61
N THR A 91 2.09 -10.43 -1.81
CA THR A 91 1.52 -11.78 -1.66
C THR A 91 1.15 -12.43 -3.01
N PRO A 92 0.42 -11.78 -3.95
CA PRO A 92 0.16 -12.36 -5.27
C PRO A 92 1.42 -12.57 -6.11
N VAL A 93 2.37 -11.64 -6.07
CA VAL A 93 3.64 -11.78 -6.81
C VAL A 93 4.42 -12.98 -6.29
N CYS A 94 4.50 -13.15 -4.98
CA CYS A 94 5.21 -14.25 -4.36
C CYS A 94 4.54 -15.60 -4.65
N LEU A 95 3.21 -15.68 -4.46
CA LEU A 95 2.51 -16.96 -4.49
C LEU A 95 2.10 -17.41 -5.90
N ILE A 96 1.86 -16.48 -6.84
CA ILE A 96 1.37 -16.78 -8.19
C ILE A 96 2.47 -16.57 -9.24
N VAL A 97 3.20 -15.46 -9.19
CA VAL A 97 4.21 -15.12 -10.23
C VAL A 97 5.50 -15.91 -10.03
N LEU A 98 6.02 -15.92 -8.80
CA LEU A 98 7.29 -16.58 -8.49
C LEU A 98 7.11 -18.08 -8.20
N LYS A 99 6.07 -18.42 -7.45
CA LYS A 99 5.79 -19.78 -6.94
C LYS A 99 6.99 -20.39 -6.19
N GLY A 100 6.82 -21.63 -5.71
CA GLY A 100 7.88 -22.44 -5.14
C GLY A 100 8.65 -21.79 -3.98
N LYS A 101 9.93 -22.17 -3.84
CA LYS A 101 10.77 -21.74 -2.71
C LYS A 101 11.08 -20.24 -2.75
N THR A 102 11.38 -19.68 -3.91
CA THR A 102 11.71 -18.25 -4.06
C THR A 102 10.54 -17.37 -3.67
N GLY A 103 9.33 -17.70 -4.15
CA GLY A 103 8.10 -17.00 -3.77
C GLY A 103 7.85 -17.03 -2.26
N LEU A 104 7.94 -18.21 -1.64
CA LEU A 104 7.72 -18.36 -0.19
C LEU A 104 8.76 -17.61 0.64
N LEU A 105 10.05 -17.66 0.27
CA LEU A 105 11.11 -16.95 0.96
C LEU A 105 10.91 -15.43 0.90
N LEU A 106 10.60 -14.89 -0.29
CA LEU A 106 10.31 -13.47 -0.44
C LEU A 106 9.05 -13.07 0.34
N CYS A 107 7.99 -13.87 0.28
CA CYS A 107 6.76 -13.64 1.04
C CYS A 107 7.04 -13.56 2.54
N ALA A 108 7.77 -14.54 3.08
CA ALA A 108 8.15 -14.57 4.49
C ALA A 108 9.01 -13.36 4.87
N ALA A 109 10.02 -13.02 4.07
CA ALA A 109 10.89 -11.87 4.32
C ALA A 109 10.10 -10.55 4.39
N VAL A 110 9.16 -10.36 3.45
CA VAL A 110 8.32 -9.15 3.41
C VAL A 110 7.37 -9.10 4.61
N TRP A 111 6.66 -10.18 4.92
CA TRP A 111 5.74 -10.21 6.05
C TRP A 111 6.44 -10.08 7.41
N ILE A 112 7.62 -10.68 7.59
CA ILE A 112 8.44 -10.49 8.80
C ILE A 112 8.84 -9.02 8.93
N THR A 113 9.32 -8.41 7.84
CA THR A 113 9.68 -6.99 7.82
C THR A 113 8.46 -6.10 8.12
N ALA A 114 7.29 -6.45 7.61
CA ALA A 114 6.02 -5.77 7.89
C ALA A 114 5.69 -5.82 9.39
N ILE A 115 5.77 -7.00 10.01
CA ILE A 115 5.48 -7.20 11.44
C ILE A 115 6.45 -6.38 12.29
N ILE A 116 7.75 -6.41 11.97
CA ILE A 116 8.76 -5.60 12.66
C ILE A 116 8.42 -4.11 12.53
N GLY A 117 8.10 -3.64 11.32
CA GLY A 117 7.70 -2.26 11.07
C GLY A 117 6.44 -1.83 11.84
N ILE A 118 5.45 -2.72 11.92
CA ILE A 118 4.21 -2.54 12.70
C ILE A 118 4.54 -2.39 14.18
N ILE A 119 5.39 -3.26 14.74
CA ILE A 119 5.82 -3.17 16.14
C ILE A 119 6.55 -1.85 16.40
N VAL A 120 7.47 -1.45 15.52
CA VAL A 120 8.19 -0.18 15.61
C VAL A 120 7.22 0.99 15.63
N LYS A 121 6.20 1.00 14.77
CA LYS A 121 5.18 2.08 14.75
C LYS A 121 4.21 2.02 15.92
N ALA A 122 3.89 0.83 16.40
CA ALA A 122 3.07 0.64 17.58
C ALA A 122 3.77 1.19 18.84
N CYS A 123 5.08 0.99 18.99
CA CYS A 123 5.86 1.48 20.12
C CYS A 123 6.31 2.94 19.98
N TRP A 124 6.72 3.37 18.77
CA TRP A 124 7.35 4.66 18.53
C TRP A 124 6.67 5.47 17.41
N ILE A 125 5.43 5.89 17.66
CA ILE A 125 4.64 6.64 16.67
C ILE A 125 5.19 8.05 16.37
N THR A 126 5.96 8.62 17.29
CA THR A 126 6.59 9.95 17.18
C THR A 126 7.93 9.93 16.46
N CYS A 127 8.36 8.77 15.93
CA CYS A 127 9.62 8.69 15.19
C CYS A 127 9.63 9.64 13.98
N PRO A 128 10.82 10.13 13.57
CA PRO A 128 10.93 11.04 12.43
C PRO A 128 10.28 10.47 11.17
N LYS A 129 9.59 11.32 10.38
CA LYS A 129 8.91 10.88 9.15
C LYS A 129 9.86 10.18 8.18
N TRP A 130 11.08 10.72 8.02
CA TRP A 130 12.12 10.14 7.15
C TRP A 130 12.46 8.69 7.55
N PHE A 131 12.54 8.40 8.85
CA PHE A 131 12.86 7.06 9.34
C PHE A 131 11.80 6.05 8.90
N SER A 132 10.53 6.46 8.93
CA SER A 132 9.44 5.59 8.47
C SER A 132 9.45 5.42 6.96
N SER A 133 9.65 6.50 6.21
CA SER A 133 9.79 6.45 4.74
C SER A 133 10.89 5.50 4.30
N VAL A 134 12.05 5.53 4.98
CA VAL A 134 13.17 4.63 4.67
C VAL A 134 12.78 3.16 4.85
N ILE A 135 12.08 2.82 5.94
CA ILE A 135 11.62 1.44 6.15
C ILE A 135 10.57 1.05 5.10
N TYR A 136 9.61 1.93 4.79
CA TYR A 136 8.59 1.64 3.77
C TYR A 136 9.20 1.42 2.39
N ILE A 137 10.12 2.28 1.96
CA ILE A 137 10.80 2.17 0.66
C ILE A 137 11.70 0.92 0.66
N GLY A 138 12.51 0.71 1.72
CA GLY A 138 13.37 -0.47 1.82
C GLY A 138 12.59 -1.77 1.75
N MET A 139 11.46 -1.86 2.45
CA MET A 139 10.55 -3.00 2.36
C MET A 139 9.93 -3.14 0.96
N GLY A 140 9.54 -2.02 0.34
CA GLY A 140 8.96 -1.99 -1.00
C GLY A 140 9.89 -2.46 -2.11
N TRP A 141 11.21 -2.43 -1.90
CA TRP A 141 12.23 -2.87 -2.87
C TRP A 141 12.84 -4.24 -2.56
N LEU A 142 12.30 -5.01 -1.59
CA LEU A 142 12.75 -6.38 -1.34
C LEU A 142 12.61 -7.30 -2.57
N CYS A 143 11.73 -6.98 -3.52
CA CYS A 143 11.57 -7.67 -4.79
C CYS A 143 12.84 -7.70 -5.65
N VAL A 144 13.80 -6.78 -5.43
CA VAL A 144 15.09 -6.77 -6.15
C VAL A 144 15.87 -8.06 -5.92
N PHE A 145 15.74 -8.68 -4.74
CA PHE A 145 16.37 -9.98 -4.47
C PHE A 145 15.77 -11.12 -5.33
N ALA A 146 14.57 -10.94 -5.87
CA ALA A 146 13.94 -11.85 -6.82
C ALA A 146 13.79 -11.22 -8.22
N PHE A 147 14.59 -10.20 -8.56
CA PHE A 147 14.45 -9.43 -9.79
C PHE A 147 14.45 -10.31 -11.05
N VAL A 148 15.47 -11.17 -11.19
CA VAL A 148 15.61 -12.06 -12.35
C VAL A 148 14.38 -12.98 -12.49
N PRO A 149 13.98 -13.75 -11.46
CA PRO A 149 12.73 -14.51 -11.50
C PRO A 149 11.49 -13.69 -11.87
N ILE A 150 11.31 -12.47 -11.33
CA ILE A 150 10.15 -11.63 -11.62
C ILE A 150 10.09 -11.23 -13.09
N VAL A 151 11.23 -10.80 -13.65
CA VAL A 151 11.32 -10.36 -15.06
C VAL A 151 11.09 -11.52 -16.02
N HIS A 152 11.51 -12.73 -15.66
CA HIS A 152 11.24 -13.92 -16.49
C HIS A 152 9.80 -14.44 -16.36
N SER A 153 9.16 -14.26 -15.22
CA SER A 153 7.78 -14.73 -14.99
C SER A 153 6.71 -13.77 -15.52
N LEU A 154 6.98 -12.45 -15.54
CA LEU A 154 6.03 -11.45 -16.02
C LEU A 154 6.29 -11.09 -17.48
N SER A 155 5.21 -10.77 -18.21
CA SER A 155 5.36 -10.07 -19.50
C SER A 155 6.03 -8.71 -19.31
N PRO A 156 6.71 -8.16 -20.34
CA PRO A 156 7.33 -6.84 -20.26
C PRO A 156 6.34 -5.74 -19.83
N ALA A 157 5.09 -5.81 -20.28
CA ALA A 157 4.04 -4.88 -19.87
C ALA A 157 3.65 -5.05 -18.39
N GLY A 158 3.50 -6.29 -17.91
CA GLY A 158 3.19 -6.56 -16.50
C GLY A 158 4.31 -6.10 -15.57
N PHE A 159 5.57 -6.35 -15.95
CA PHE A 159 6.73 -5.82 -15.24
C PHE A 159 6.79 -4.29 -15.27
N GLY A 160 6.48 -3.67 -16.42
CA GLY A 160 6.45 -2.21 -16.57
C GLY A 160 5.47 -1.54 -15.59
N TRP A 161 4.27 -2.10 -15.44
CA TRP A 161 3.29 -1.62 -14.46
C TRP A 161 3.75 -1.83 -13.01
N LEU A 162 4.39 -2.96 -12.71
CA LEU A 162 4.96 -3.23 -11.38
C LEU A 162 6.05 -2.22 -11.03
N LEU A 163 6.97 -1.98 -11.97
CA LEU A 163 8.06 -1.01 -11.81
C LEU A 163 7.53 0.42 -11.68
N ALA A 164 6.55 0.81 -12.51
CA ALA A 164 5.91 2.11 -12.41
C ALA A 164 5.26 2.32 -11.03
N GLY A 165 4.54 1.31 -10.51
CA GLY A 165 4.00 1.34 -9.16
C GLY A 165 5.07 1.54 -8.08
N GLY A 166 6.17 0.78 -8.15
CA GLY A 166 7.31 0.92 -7.24
C GLY A 166 7.97 2.30 -7.28
N ILE A 167 8.15 2.88 -8.48
CA ILE A 167 8.68 4.24 -8.65
C ILE A 167 7.73 5.28 -8.06
N ILE A 168 6.43 5.21 -8.38
CA ILE A 168 5.42 6.14 -7.87
C ILE A 168 5.38 6.10 -6.34
N TYR A 169 5.36 4.92 -5.72
CA TYR A 169 5.43 4.81 -4.26
C TYR A 169 6.72 5.42 -3.69
N THR A 170 7.87 5.18 -4.34
CA THR A 170 9.16 5.71 -3.89
C THR A 170 9.20 7.23 -3.93
N VAL A 171 8.75 7.84 -5.03
CA VAL A 171 8.69 9.30 -5.19
C VAL A 171 7.76 9.90 -4.12
N GLY A 172 6.58 9.30 -3.90
CA GLY A 172 5.69 9.71 -2.83
C GLY A 172 6.36 9.65 -1.45
N GLY A 173 7.04 8.54 -1.13
CA GLY A 173 7.73 8.34 0.14
C GLY A 173 8.86 9.34 0.38
N ILE A 174 9.58 9.74 -0.68
CA ILE A 174 10.61 10.79 -0.64
C ILE A 174 9.98 12.16 -0.38
N ILE A 175 8.92 12.53 -1.10
CA ILE A 175 8.19 13.79 -0.88
C ILE A 175 7.69 13.87 0.57
N TYR A 176 7.15 12.77 1.10
CA TYR A 176 6.70 12.69 2.48
C TYR A 176 7.85 12.86 3.50
N ALA A 177 9.03 12.29 3.21
CA ALA A 177 10.21 12.41 4.06
C ALA A 177 10.75 13.84 4.12
N LEU A 178 10.80 14.53 2.97
CA LEU A 178 11.40 15.86 2.82
C LEU A 178 10.54 16.99 3.41
N LYS A 179 9.24 16.76 3.68
CA LYS A 179 8.32 17.73 4.30
C LYS A 179 8.26 19.12 3.62
N LEU A 180 8.60 19.21 2.33
CA LEU A 180 8.70 20.42 1.48
C LEU A 180 8.15 21.70 2.15
N PRO A 181 8.94 22.38 3.00
CA PRO A 181 8.40 23.36 3.95
C PRO A 181 7.92 24.63 3.26
N ILE A 182 8.59 25.05 2.18
CA ILE A 182 8.17 26.18 1.34
C ILE A 182 6.82 25.86 0.71
N PHE A 183 6.66 24.70 0.08
CA PHE A 183 5.39 24.28 -0.53
C PHE A 183 4.25 24.24 0.49
N ASN A 184 4.51 23.67 1.68
CA ASN A 184 3.53 23.58 2.77
C ASN A 184 3.11 24.96 3.31
N SER A 185 4.03 25.93 3.33
CA SER A 185 3.71 27.31 3.76
C SER A 185 2.79 28.04 2.79
N HIS A 186 2.91 27.76 1.49
CA HIS A 186 2.05 28.33 0.46
C HIS A 186 0.70 27.61 0.31
N HIS A 187 0.60 26.35 0.74
CA HIS A 187 -0.61 25.52 0.60
C HIS A 187 -1.10 24.99 1.94
N LYS A 188 -1.84 25.84 2.68
CA LYS A 188 -2.33 25.52 4.04
C LYS A 188 -3.22 24.26 4.14
N ASN A 189 -3.92 23.90 3.07
CA ASN A 189 -4.90 22.79 3.05
C ASN A 189 -4.48 21.60 2.16
N PHE A 190 -3.35 21.70 1.46
CA PHE A 190 -2.90 20.68 0.50
C PHE A 190 -1.37 20.69 0.39
N GLY A 191 -0.70 20.02 1.31
CA GLY A 191 0.76 20.01 1.42
C GLY A 191 1.40 18.74 0.86
N SER A 192 2.64 18.49 1.28
CA SER A 192 3.42 17.30 0.95
C SER A 192 2.74 15.99 1.40
N HIS A 193 1.84 16.05 2.39
CA HIS A 193 1.12 14.89 2.90
C HIS A 193 -0.02 14.46 1.97
N GLU A 194 -0.80 15.43 1.47
CA GLU A 194 -1.84 15.16 0.47
C GLU A 194 -1.24 14.73 -0.87
N ILE A 195 -0.09 15.31 -1.27
CA ILE A 195 0.65 14.83 -2.43
C ILE A 195 1.05 13.37 -2.23
N PHE A 196 1.60 13.02 -1.06
CA PHE A 196 1.92 11.63 -0.74
C PHE A 196 0.71 10.70 -0.89
N HIS A 197 -0.49 11.10 -0.44
CA HIS A 197 -1.72 10.33 -0.63
C HIS A 197 -2.01 10.08 -2.12
N LEU A 198 -1.86 11.07 -2.98
CA LEU A 198 -2.05 10.90 -4.42
C LEU A 198 -1.03 9.92 -5.04
N PHE A 199 0.22 9.95 -4.61
CA PHE A 199 1.22 8.97 -5.04
C PHE A 199 0.88 7.56 -4.54
N VAL A 200 0.39 7.41 -3.31
CA VAL A 200 -0.07 6.11 -2.79
C VAL A 200 -1.23 5.56 -3.63
N MET A 201 -2.19 6.41 -3.99
CA MET A 201 -3.29 6.05 -4.89
C MET A 201 -2.79 5.65 -6.29
N GLY A 202 -1.90 6.44 -6.89
CA GLY A 202 -1.32 6.12 -8.20
C GLY A 202 -0.55 4.80 -8.20
N GLY A 203 0.24 4.54 -7.15
CA GLY A 203 0.93 3.27 -6.96
C GLY A 203 -0.06 2.10 -6.82
N SER A 204 -1.12 2.28 -6.03
CA SER A 204 -2.17 1.27 -5.86
C SER A 204 -2.88 0.94 -7.17
N VAL A 205 -3.16 1.95 -8.01
CA VAL A 205 -3.74 1.74 -9.34
C VAL A 205 -2.82 0.90 -10.21
N CYS A 206 -1.51 1.20 -10.24
CA CYS A 206 -0.54 0.41 -10.99
C CYS A 206 -0.50 -1.04 -10.51
N HIS A 207 -0.44 -1.26 -9.19
CA HIS A 207 -0.44 -2.61 -8.63
C HIS A 207 -1.76 -3.34 -8.91
N PHE A 208 -2.91 -2.67 -8.83
CA PHE A 208 -4.20 -3.28 -9.18
C PHE A 208 -4.23 -3.72 -10.66
N ILE A 209 -3.71 -2.88 -11.58
CA ILE A 209 -3.59 -3.23 -12.99
C ILE A 209 -2.72 -4.47 -13.19
N VAL A 210 -1.55 -4.54 -12.51
CA VAL A 210 -0.69 -5.74 -12.52
C VAL A 210 -1.47 -6.96 -12.06
N MET A 211 -2.14 -6.88 -10.90
CA MET A 211 -2.86 -8.02 -10.34
C MET A 211 -3.99 -8.49 -11.25
N TYR A 212 -4.80 -7.56 -11.76
CA TYR A 212 -6.02 -7.89 -12.49
C TYR A 212 -5.75 -8.37 -13.94
N PHE A 213 -4.83 -7.71 -14.64
CA PHE A 213 -4.59 -7.95 -16.07
C PHE A 213 -3.41 -8.89 -16.34
N PHE A 214 -2.45 -9.00 -15.43
CA PHE A 214 -1.21 -9.74 -15.70
C PHE A 214 -0.99 -10.92 -14.77
N VAL A 215 -1.33 -10.81 -13.48
CA VAL A 215 -1.17 -11.92 -12.53
C VAL A 215 -2.36 -12.86 -12.56
N MET A 216 -3.59 -12.33 -12.52
CA MET A 216 -4.80 -13.15 -12.54
C MET A 216 -4.91 -14.13 -13.73
N PRO A 217 -4.50 -13.80 -14.97
CA PRO A 217 -4.54 -14.77 -16.08
C PRO A 217 -3.45 -15.83 -16.03
N MET A 218 -2.52 -15.78 -15.08
CA MET A 218 -1.46 -16.79 -14.98
C MET A 218 -2.08 -18.10 -14.49
N PRO A 219 -1.62 -19.25 -15.02
CA PRO A 219 -2.16 -20.54 -14.61
C PRO A 219 -1.83 -20.83 -13.14
N ALA A 220 -2.72 -21.58 -12.48
CA ALA A 220 -2.52 -22.24 -11.19
C ALA A 220 -1.18 -22.97 -11.08
#